data_AF-A0A3B8LWA5-F1
#
_entry.id   AF-A0A3B8LWA5-F1
#
_cell.length_a   1.000
_cell.length_b   1.000
_cell.length_c   1.000
_cell.angle_alpha   90.00
_cell.angle_beta   90.00
_cell.angle_gamma   90.00
#
_symmetry.space_group_name_H-M   'P 1'
#
loop_
_entity.id
_entity.type
_entity.pdbx_description
1 polymer ?
#
loop_
_entity_poly.entity_id
_entity_poly.type
_entity_poly.pdbx_seq_one_letter_code
_entity_poly.pdbx_strand_id
1 'polypeptide(L)'
;QGEDLQQAIGELVDLDSFYRFWAVEGLLGFWDGYSANNNNFFVYHNPSTDKFHFVPWGGDCMFEKYSKLPVDRRAPLSVKTKGLVAHKLYQIPEARERYARTLKTIMDEHWNEESLLAETRRLEAMLKPHLPPSQARTVKFDGIRNFIRSRRSDIENETADGMPIWTAKPSEPPILAMPGGGGRGRGPRGGRPRRNANSIFDAAKTGNLAAIKRHVARGTDIDKTDENGGTALSLATLVGKIKTARFLIEKGADVDHRNNDGNRALHGAAFLGQRDAVELLLDSGADVNARNNKGETPLDTSAAEWNDEIQGFVQFIAGALQIDIDIDEVRTGRPGVATLLRERGGRHGGEVAATSNVDIWKAARSGNLDALKQKLAARTDINGLDGKGVSPLSWAAMSGQVEAVKLLIRSGADINRKNRDGNTPLHGAAFLGHADIVALLIENKVEVNARNGQDETALGTVAPEWNAGVRRVTQFFARILQLEIDIEAIKAARPRIAERLRQHGGKTSEQLK
;
A
#
# COMPACT_ATOMS: atom_id res chain seq x y z
N GLN A 1 -32.07 -32.87 -7.72
CA GLN A 1 -32.13 -32.86 -9.20
C GLN A 1 -31.67 -31.48 -9.68
N GLY A 2 -31.52 -31.24 -10.99
CA GLY A 2 -31.00 -29.96 -11.52
C GLY A 2 -31.86 -28.75 -11.12
N GLU A 3 -33.18 -28.92 -11.12
CA GLU A 3 -34.15 -27.88 -10.74
C GLU A 3 -34.00 -27.44 -9.28
N ASP A 4 -33.83 -28.38 -8.33
CA ASP A 4 -33.62 -28.06 -6.90
C ASP A 4 -32.38 -27.19 -6.66
N LEU A 5 -31.31 -27.43 -7.43
CA LEU A 5 -30.06 -26.69 -7.28
C LEU A 5 -30.18 -25.28 -7.84
N GLN A 6 -30.85 -25.11 -8.99
CA GLN A 6 -31.11 -23.79 -9.54
C GLN A 6 -32.05 -22.98 -8.65
N GLN A 7 -33.07 -23.63 -8.06
CA GLN A 7 -33.98 -23.00 -7.12
C GLN A 7 -33.26 -22.57 -5.84
N ALA A 8 -32.47 -23.45 -5.22
CA ALA A 8 -31.68 -23.13 -4.03
C ALA A 8 -30.66 -22.01 -4.27
N ILE A 9 -30.02 -21.98 -5.45
CA ILE A 9 -29.16 -20.85 -5.82
C ILE A 9 -29.98 -19.57 -6.02
N GLY A 10 -31.16 -19.67 -6.63
CA GLY A 10 -32.06 -18.55 -6.87
C GLY A 10 -32.71 -17.94 -5.62
N GLU A 11 -32.70 -18.65 -4.49
CA GLU A 11 -33.07 -18.10 -3.18
C GLU A 11 -32.04 -17.07 -2.70
N LEU A 12 -30.75 -17.30 -3.00
CA LEU A 12 -29.65 -16.45 -2.55
C LEU A 12 -29.20 -15.44 -3.61
N VAL A 13 -29.29 -15.80 -4.88
CA VAL A 13 -28.75 -15.05 -6.02
C VAL A 13 -29.88 -14.55 -6.91
N ASP A 14 -29.79 -13.30 -7.33
CA ASP A 14 -30.64 -12.79 -8.40
C ASP A 14 -30.21 -13.43 -9.73
N LEU A 15 -31.00 -14.42 -10.18
CA LEU A 15 -30.69 -15.20 -11.36
C LEU A 15 -30.71 -14.34 -12.64
N ASP A 16 -31.57 -13.32 -12.74
CA ASP A 16 -31.61 -12.47 -13.93
C ASP A 16 -30.36 -11.59 -14.03
N SER A 17 -29.95 -11.00 -12.91
CA SER A 17 -28.68 -10.28 -12.77
C SER A 17 -27.50 -11.19 -13.12
N PHE A 18 -27.50 -12.41 -12.59
CA PHE A 18 -26.48 -13.42 -12.87
C PHE A 18 -26.38 -13.76 -14.36
N TYR A 19 -27.47 -14.16 -15.02
CA TYR A 19 -27.41 -14.57 -16.44
C TYR A 19 -27.05 -13.40 -17.35
N ARG A 20 -27.55 -12.19 -17.07
CA ARG A 20 -27.17 -10.97 -17.81
C ARG A 20 -25.69 -10.67 -17.67
N PHE A 21 -25.15 -10.74 -16.45
CA PHE A 21 -23.74 -10.52 -16.18
C PHE A 21 -22.86 -11.47 -17.01
N TRP A 22 -23.11 -12.77 -16.91
CA TRP A 22 -22.31 -13.76 -17.63
C TRP A 22 -22.45 -13.64 -19.15
N ALA A 23 -23.63 -13.31 -19.65
CA ALA A 23 -23.86 -13.11 -21.07
C ALA A 23 -23.02 -11.93 -21.61
N VAL A 24 -22.91 -10.83 -20.84
CA VAL A 24 -22.04 -9.70 -21.20
C VAL A 24 -20.56 -10.12 -21.19
N GLU A 25 -20.10 -10.83 -20.17
CA GLU A 25 -18.71 -11.32 -20.09
C GLU A 25 -18.35 -12.25 -21.26
N GLY A 26 -19.28 -13.15 -21.62
CA GLY A 26 -19.14 -14.02 -22.78
C GLY A 26 -19.10 -13.23 -24.09
N LEU A 27 -19.97 -12.23 -24.26
CA LEU A 27 -19.99 -11.40 -25.46
C LEU A 27 -18.68 -10.62 -25.64
N LEU A 28 -18.13 -10.07 -24.56
CA LEU A 28 -16.89 -9.29 -24.57
C LEU A 28 -15.61 -10.14 -24.67
N GLY A 29 -15.72 -11.47 -24.65
CA GLY A 29 -14.57 -12.37 -24.79
C GLY A 29 -13.61 -12.34 -23.59
N PHE A 30 -14.02 -11.73 -22.47
CA PHE A 30 -13.28 -11.79 -21.20
C PHE A 30 -13.32 -13.17 -20.57
N TRP A 31 -14.28 -13.96 -21.00
CA TRP A 31 -14.47 -15.31 -20.55
C TRP A 31 -14.58 -16.22 -21.76
N ASP A 32 -13.62 -17.14 -21.90
CA ASP A 32 -13.59 -18.10 -22.99
C ASP A 32 -14.51 -19.29 -22.76
N GLY A 33 -15.14 -19.43 -21.59
CA GLY A 33 -16.04 -20.54 -21.32
C GLY A 33 -15.40 -21.86 -20.91
N TYR A 34 -14.09 -22.03 -21.11
CA TYR A 34 -13.47 -23.37 -21.11
C TYR A 34 -12.30 -23.53 -20.14
N SER A 35 -11.79 -22.44 -19.57
CA SER A 35 -10.58 -22.44 -18.73
C SER A 35 -10.87 -22.38 -17.22
N ALA A 36 -11.60 -23.35 -16.65
CA ALA A 36 -11.73 -23.59 -15.20
C ALA A 36 -11.68 -22.32 -14.32
N ASN A 37 -12.51 -21.33 -14.67
CA ASN A 37 -12.29 -19.93 -14.36
C ASN A 37 -12.02 -19.67 -12.87
N ASN A 38 -10.78 -19.27 -12.55
CA ASN A 38 -10.35 -18.91 -11.19
C ASN A 38 -10.51 -17.40 -10.91
N ASN A 39 -11.09 -16.62 -11.82
CA ASN A 39 -11.29 -15.19 -11.63
C ASN A 39 -12.24 -14.92 -10.44
N ASN A 40 -11.94 -13.83 -9.73
CA ASN A 40 -12.76 -13.35 -8.64
C ASN A 40 -13.89 -12.50 -9.20
N PHE A 41 -15.12 -12.76 -8.76
CA PHE A 41 -16.28 -11.96 -9.12
C PHE A 41 -16.72 -11.13 -7.94
N PHE A 42 -17.12 -9.90 -8.22
CA PHE A 42 -17.77 -9.07 -7.21
C PHE A 42 -19.23 -9.45 -7.15
N VAL A 43 -19.67 -9.69 -5.92
CA VAL A 43 -21.06 -9.96 -5.60
C VAL A 43 -21.43 -8.95 -4.53
N TYR A 44 -22.53 -8.22 -4.73
CA TYR A 44 -23.07 -7.33 -3.70
C TYR A 44 -24.43 -7.81 -3.25
N HIS A 45 -24.74 -7.58 -1.98
CA HIS A 45 -26.06 -7.84 -1.44
C HIS A 45 -26.98 -6.66 -1.77
N ASN A 46 -28.04 -6.90 -2.54
CA ASN A 46 -29.01 -5.88 -2.90
C ASN A 46 -30.12 -5.83 -1.84
N PRO A 47 -30.19 -4.76 -1.02
CA PRO A 47 -31.12 -4.67 0.10
C PRO A 47 -32.59 -4.53 -0.32
N SER A 48 -32.88 -4.19 -1.58
CA SER A 48 -34.25 -4.11 -2.08
C SER A 48 -34.79 -5.47 -2.52
N THR A 49 -33.91 -6.38 -2.93
CA THR A 49 -34.29 -7.73 -3.39
C THR A 49 -33.92 -8.84 -2.41
N ASP A 50 -33.13 -8.51 -1.38
CA ASP A 50 -32.53 -9.46 -0.41
C ASP A 50 -31.76 -10.61 -1.09
N LYS A 51 -31.07 -10.26 -2.18
CA LYS A 51 -30.36 -11.22 -3.04
C LYS A 51 -28.99 -10.71 -3.44
N PHE A 52 -28.10 -11.63 -3.75
CA PHE A 52 -26.80 -11.37 -4.29
C PHE A 52 -26.85 -11.08 -5.80
N HIS A 53 -26.22 -9.99 -6.22
CA HIS A 53 -26.11 -9.54 -7.61
C HIS A 53 -24.66 -9.61 -8.06
N PHE A 54 -24.43 -10.05 -9.29
CA PHE A 54 -23.09 -10.18 -9.88
C PHE A 54 -22.72 -8.91 -10.64
N VAL A 55 -21.47 -8.47 -10.50
CA VAL A 55 -20.96 -7.25 -11.15
C VAL A 55 -19.67 -7.56 -11.90
N PRO A 56 -19.47 -6.99 -13.10
CA PRO A 56 -18.21 -7.13 -13.83
C PRO A 56 -17.02 -6.59 -13.07
N TRP A 57 -15.88 -7.22 -13.33
CA TRP A 57 -14.60 -6.83 -12.72
C TRP A 57 -14.24 -5.40 -13.11
N GLY A 58 -13.88 -4.56 -12.13
CA GLY A 58 -13.66 -3.12 -12.30
C GLY A 58 -14.94 -2.27 -12.27
N GLY A 59 -16.13 -2.89 -12.26
CA GLY A 59 -17.40 -2.19 -12.07
C GLY A 59 -17.65 -1.75 -10.61
N ASP A 60 -16.94 -2.34 -9.66
CA ASP A 60 -16.96 -2.02 -8.22
C ASP A 60 -16.65 -0.55 -7.94
N CYS A 61 -15.57 -0.02 -8.54
CA CYS A 61 -15.15 1.37 -8.34
C CYS A 61 -16.16 2.40 -8.92
N MET A 62 -16.89 2.01 -9.96
CA MET A 62 -17.95 2.83 -10.55
C MET A 62 -19.26 2.69 -9.76
N PHE A 63 -19.52 1.50 -9.25
CA PHE A 63 -20.72 1.19 -8.47
C PHE A 63 -20.73 1.95 -7.14
N GLU A 64 -19.65 1.92 -6.37
CA GLU A 64 -19.56 2.67 -5.10
C GLU A 64 -19.69 4.19 -5.29
N LYS A 65 -19.25 4.72 -6.44
CA LYS A 65 -19.20 6.15 -6.70
C LYS A 65 -20.44 6.73 -7.39
N TYR A 66 -21.10 5.93 -8.24
CA TYR A 66 -22.17 6.42 -9.11
C TYR A 66 -23.47 5.61 -9.04
N SER A 67 -23.50 4.46 -8.36
CA SER A 67 -24.72 3.67 -8.22
C SER A 67 -25.75 4.40 -7.38
N LYS A 68 -27.00 4.38 -7.85
CA LYS A 68 -28.16 4.84 -7.07
C LYS A 68 -28.71 3.74 -6.16
N LEU A 69 -28.15 2.53 -6.21
CA LEU A 69 -28.59 1.43 -5.37
C LEU A 69 -27.99 1.55 -3.97
N PRO A 70 -28.78 1.36 -2.90
CA PRO A 70 -28.24 1.31 -1.55
C PRO A 70 -27.32 0.10 -1.40
N VAL A 71 -26.11 0.32 -0.89
CA VAL A 71 -25.12 -0.73 -0.60
C VAL A 71 -25.14 -1.02 0.90
N ASP A 72 -25.38 -2.27 1.27
CA ASP A 72 -25.21 -2.70 2.66
C ASP A 72 -23.72 -2.76 2.99
N ARG A 73 -23.25 -1.81 3.82
CA ARG A 73 -21.85 -1.71 4.26
C ARG A 73 -21.40 -2.87 5.15
N ARG A 74 -22.34 -3.69 5.65
CA ARG A 74 -22.06 -4.87 6.46
C ARG A 74 -21.99 -6.14 5.62
N ALA A 75 -22.45 -6.09 4.37
CA ALA A 75 -22.32 -7.22 3.46
C ALA A 75 -20.84 -7.39 3.08
N PRO A 76 -20.33 -8.64 3.02
CA PRO A 76 -18.94 -8.88 2.62
C PRO A 76 -18.71 -8.34 1.21
N LEU A 77 -17.87 -7.29 1.11
CA LEU A 77 -17.38 -6.78 -0.16
C LEU A 77 -16.48 -7.86 -0.78
N SER A 78 -17.00 -8.56 -1.80
CA SER A 78 -16.33 -9.62 -2.54
C SER A 78 -16.32 -10.99 -1.86
N VAL A 79 -17.19 -11.89 -2.31
CA VAL A 79 -17.06 -13.34 -2.07
C VAL A 79 -16.36 -13.95 -3.28
N LYS A 80 -15.14 -14.46 -3.09
CA LYS A 80 -14.39 -15.18 -4.13
C LYS A 80 -15.04 -16.54 -4.39
N THR A 81 -15.98 -16.59 -5.33
CA THR A 81 -16.68 -17.84 -5.67
C THR A 81 -15.88 -18.75 -6.60
N LYS A 82 -14.72 -18.32 -7.12
CA LYS A 82 -13.88 -19.06 -8.10
C LYS A 82 -14.70 -19.71 -9.21
N GLY A 83 -15.72 -19.02 -9.72
CA GLY A 83 -16.61 -19.54 -10.77
C GLY A 83 -17.47 -20.76 -10.39
N LEU A 84 -17.53 -21.17 -9.12
CA LEU A 84 -18.23 -22.40 -8.69
C LEU A 84 -19.75 -22.34 -8.89
N VAL A 85 -20.37 -21.20 -8.57
CA VAL A 85 -21.81 -20.98 -8.77
C VAL A 85 -22.14 -21.07 -10.26
N ALA A 86 -21.32 -20.41 -11.09
CA ALA A 86 -21.49 -20.43 -12.52
C ALA A 86 -21.29 -21.82 -13.12
N HIS A 87 -20.27 -22.56 -12.66
CA HIS A 87 -20.05 -23.92 -13.11
C HIS A 87 -21.21 -24.84 -12.75
N LYS A 88 -21.70 -24.78 -11.50
CA LYS A 88 -22.84 -25.59 -11.05
C LYS A 88 -24.11 -25.29 -11.84
N LEU A 89 -24.44 -24.02 -12.05
CA LEU A 89 -25.60 -23.64 -12.86
C LEU A 89 -25.41 -24.09 -14.31
N TYR A 90 -24.23 -23.92 -14.88
CA TYR A 90 -23.99 -24.27 -16.28
C TYR A 90 -24.01 -25.77 -16.57
N GLN A 91 -23.80 -26.64 -15.56
CA GLN A 91 -24.01 -28.09 -15.74
C GLN A 91 -25.49 -28.43 -16.01
N ILE A 92 -26.44 -27.55 -15.68
CA ILE A 92 -27.89 -27.74 -15.87
C ILE A 92 -28.27 -27.37 -17.33
N PRO A 93 -28.90 -28.28 -18.10
CA PRO A 93 -29.31 -28.00 -19.48
C PRO A 93 -30.18 -26.75 -19.65
N GLU A 94 -31.19 -26.60 -18.81
CA GLU A 94 -32.16 -25.49 -18.85
C GLU A 94 -31.49 -24.14 -18.54
N ALA A 95 -30.49 -24.15 -17.67
CA ALA A 95 -29.67 -22.98 -17.36
C ALA A 95 -28.80 -22.56 -18.56
N ARG A 96 -28.25 -23.53 -19.31
CA ARG A 96 -27.51 -23.24 -20.55
C ARG A 96 -28.41 -22.66 -21.63
N GLU A 97 -29.62 -23.17 -21.78
CA GLU A 97 -30.58 -22.59 -22.72
C GLU A 97 -30.97 -21.17 -22.31
N ARG A 98 -31.20 -20.91 -21.02
CA ARG A 98 -31.48 -19.56 -20.52
C ARG A 98 -30.30 -18.63 -20.81
N TYR A 99 -29.08 -19.07 -20.53
CA TYR A 99 -27.87 -18.33 -20.84
C TYR A 99 -27.77 -17.99 -22.33
N ALA A 100 -27.98 -18.96 -23.22
CA ALA A 100 -27.97 -18.76 -24.67
C ALA A 100 -29.01 -17.73 -25.12
N ARG A 101 -30.25 -17.82 -24.60
CA ARG A 101 -31.30 -16.84 -24.88
C ARG A 101 -30.91 -15.43 -24.41
N THR A 102 -30.41 -15.30 -23.18
CA THR A 102 -29.97 -14.02 -22.63
C THR A 102 -28.82 -13.41 -23.44
N LEU A 103 -27.83 -14.22 -23.82
CA LEU A 103 -26.71 -13.81 -24.67
C LEU A 103 -27.20 -13.28 -26.02
N LYS A 104 -28.09 -14.02 -26.68
CA LYS A 104 -28.66 -13.62 -27.98
C LYS A 104 -29.46 -12.32 -27.86
N THR A 105 -30.32 -12.20 -26.85
CA THR A 105 -31.09 -10.97 -26.60
C THR A 105 -30.17 -9.76 -26.41
N ILE A 106 -29.13 -9.86 -25.57
CA ILE A 106 -28.19 -8.76 -25.34
C ILE A 106 -27.43 -8.43 -26.62
N MET A 107 -27.00 -9.44 -27.38
CA MET A 107 -26.31 -9.24 -28.64
C MET A 107 -27.22 -8.53 -29.67
N ASP A 108 -28.49 -8.90 -29.76
CA ASP A 108 -29.43 -8.26 -30.69
C ASP A 108 -29.81 -6.83 -30.28
N GLU A 109 -29.95 -6.57 -28.98
CA GLU A 109 -30.33 -5.25 -28.45
C GLU A 109 -29.15 -4.26 -28.40
N HIS A 110 -27.94 -4.74 -28.10
CA HIS A 110 -26.81 -3.89 -27.72
C HIS A 110 -25.58 -4.01 -28.62
N TRP A 111 -25.43 -5.09 -29.41
CA TRP A 111 -24.29 -5.24 -30.31
C TRP A 111 -24.55 -4.61 -31.68
N ASN A 112 -24.65 -3.28 -31.70
CA ASN A 112 -24.69 -2.50 -32.93
C ASN A 112 -23.26 -2.27 -33.44
N GLU A 113 -22.84 -3.09 -34.40
CA GLU A 113 -21.48 -3.07 -34.95
C GLU A 113 -21.05 -1.66 -35.43
N GLU A 114 -21.91 -0.97 -36.18
CA GLU A 114 -21.60 0.35 -36.72
C GLU A 114 -21.31 1.36 -35.61
N SER A 115 -22.16 1.39 -34.59
CA SER A 115 -22.04 2.30 -33.45
C SER A 115 -20.80 1.98 -32.62
N LEU A 116 -20.53 0.70 -32.37
CA LEU A 116 -19.34 0.26 -31.64
C LEU A 116 -18.06 0.63 -32.40
N LEU A 117 -18.03 0.40 -33.72
CA LEU A 117 -16.90 0.78 -34.57
C LEU A 117 -16.72 2.31 -34.62
N ALA A 118 -17.80 3.08 -34.72
CA ALA A 118 -17.76 4.53 -34.67
C ALA A 118 -17.18 5.03 -33.33
N GLU A 119 -17.59 4.42 -32.22
CA GLU A 119 -17.08 4.76 -30.89
C GLU A 119 -15.58 4.44 -30.75
N THR A 120 -15.12 3.31 -31.29
CA THR A 120 -13.67 3.01 -31.30
C THR A 120 -12.85 4.06 -32.07
N ARG A 121 -13.40 4.62 -33.16
CA ARG A 121 -12.73 5.68 -33.94
C ARG A 121 -12.74 6.99 -33.17
N ARG A 122 -13.84 7.33 -32.51
CA ARG A 122 -13.96 8.51 -31.64
C ARG A 122 -12.93 8.46 -30.50
N LEU A 123 -12.83 7.33 -29.80
CA LEU A 123 -11.87 7.13 -28.72
C LEU A 123 -10.42 7.16 -29.22
N GLU A 124 -10.10 6.54 -30.36
CA GLU A 124 -8.77 6.63 -30.95
C GLU A 124 -8.40 8.09 -31.26
N ALA A 125 -9.29 8.84 -31.92
CA ALA A 125 -9.04 10.24 -32.25
C ALA A 125 -8.87 11.13 -31.00
N MET A 126 -9.63 10.85 -29.94
CA MET A 126 -9.54 11.55 -28.66
C MET A 126 -8.24 11.25 -27.92
N LEU A 127 -7.77 10.00 -27.94
CA LEU A 127 -6.62 9.57 -27.13
C LEU A 127 -5.28 9.77 -27.83
N LYS A 128 -5.22 9.60 -29.15
CA LYS A 128 -3.97 9.63 -29.93
C LYS A 128 -3.13 10.90 -29.75
N PRO A 129 -3.70 12.13 -29.63
CA PRO A 129 -2.92 13.34 -29.36
C PRO A 129 -2.28 13.38 -27.97
N HIS A 130 -2.77 12.58 -27.02
CA HIS A 130 -2.38 12.62 -25.61
C HIS A 130 -1.55 11.41 -25.17
N LEU A 131 -1.34 10.42 -26.05
CA LEU A 131 -0.60 9.21 -25.72
C LEU A 131 0.90 9.35 -26.07
N PRO A 132 1.81 9.10 -25.12
CA PRO A 132 3.24 8.98 -25.41
C PRO A 132 3.54 7.86 -26.42
N PRO A 133 4.61 7.96 -27.22
CA PRO A 133 4.96 6.95 -28.24
C PRO A 133 5.12 5.52 -27.71
N SER A 134 5.49 5.35 -26.44
CA SER A 134 5.58 4.05 -25.77
C SER A 134 4.21 3.41 -25.51
N GLN A 135 3.22 4.20 -25.12
CA GLN A 135 1.85 3.75 -24.82
C GLN A 135 0.97 3.65 -26.08
N ALA A 136 1.25 4.46 -27.10
CA ALA A 136 0.54 4.37 -28.39
C ALA A 136 0.68 2.98 -29.04
N ARG A 137 1.78 2.26 -28.75
CA ARG A 137 2.02 0.90 -29.27
C ARG A 137 1.29 -0.22 -28.52
N THR A 138 0.78 0.03 -27.32
CA THR A 138 0.10 -0.99 -26.50
C THR A 138 -1.39 -1.06 -26.77
N VAL A 139 -2.02 0.05 -27.22
CA VAL A 139 -3.46 0.09 -27.51
C VAL A 139 -3.71 -0.34 -28.95
N LYS A 140 -4.22 -1.57 -29.14
CA LYS A 140 -4.47 -2.17 -30.46
C LYS A 140 -5.89 -1.90 -30.95
N PHE A 141 -6.20 -0.67 -31.34
CA PHE A 141 -7.53 -0.29 -31.84
C PHE A 141 -8.02 -1.15 -33.02
N ASP A 142 -7.13 -1.54 -33.93
CA ASP A 142 -7.49 -2.40 -35.06
C ASP A 142 -7.83 -3.83 -34.61
N GLY A 143 -7.17 -4.33 -33.57
CA GLY A 143 -7.51 -5.62 -32.96
C GLY A 143 -8.92 -5.59 -32.37
N ILE A 144 -9.28 -4.50 -31.66
CA ILE A 144 -10.62 -4.31 -31.09
C ILE A 144 -11.67 -4.22 -32.20
N ARG A 145 -11.41 -3.48 -33.29
CA ARG A 145 -12.33 -3.38 -34.43
C ARG A 145 -12.53 -4.71 -35.14
N ASN A 146 -11.47 -5.50 -35.29
CA ASN A 146 -11.57 -6.83 -35.89
C ASN A 146 -12.39 -7.76 -35.00
N PHE A 147 -12.17 -7.73 -33.69
CA PHE A 147 -13.00 -8.45 -32.73
C PHE A 147 -14.47 -8.05 -32.84
N ILE A 148 -14.78 -6.75 -32.89
CA ILE A 148 -16.17 -6.26 -33.02
C ILE A 148 -16.88 -6.84 -34.25
N ARG A 149 -16.18 -6.88 -35.40
CA ARG A 149 -16.70 -7.40 -36.68
C ARG A 149 -16.92 -8.91 -36.66
N SER A 150 -15.99 -9.66 -36.07
CA SER A 150 -16.08 -11.13 -36.10
C SER A 150 -17.01 -11.66 -35.00
N ARG A 151 -17.17 -10.95 -33.88
CA ARG A 151 -17.70 -11.54 -32.65
C ARG A 151 -19.10 -12.12 -32.77
N ARG A 152 -20.00 -11.47 -33.53
CA ARG A 152 -21.36 -11.99 -33.75
C ARG A 152 -21.31 -13.36 -34.44
N SER A 153 -20.55 -13.45 -35.52
CA SER A 153 -20.37 -14.73 -36.24
C SER A 153 -19.63 -15.75 -35.38
N ASP A 154 -18.63 -15.33 -34.60
CA ASP A 154 -17.92 -16.21 -33.67
C ASP A 154 -18.88 -16.84 -32.64
N ILE A 155 -19.75 -16.05 -32.01
CA ILE A 155 -20.76 -16.54 -31.05
C ILE A 155 -21.79 -17.45 -31.72
N GLU A 156 -22.28 -17.07 -32.91
CA GLU A 156 -23.24 -17.87 -33.66
C GLU A 156 -22.66 -19.24 -34.03
N ASN A 157 -21.38 -19.28 -34.41
CA ASN A 157 -20.67 -20.53 -34.69
C ASN A 157 -20.38 -21.33 -33.41
N GLU A 158 -19.93 -20.68 -32.34
CA GLU A 158 -19.65 -21.31 -31.02
C GLU A 158 -20.89 -21.97 -30.42
N THR A 159 -22.08 -21.46 -30.75
CA THR A 159 -23.37 -21.89 -30.18
C THR A 159 -24.28 -22.62 -31.18
N ALA A 160 -23.80 -22.92 -32.39
CA ALA A 160 -24.58 -23.55 -33.46
C ALA A 160 -25.16 -24.91 -33.05
N ASP A 161 -24.40 -25.71 -32.30
CA ASP A 161 -24.82 -27.02 -31.78
C ASP A 161 -25.29 -26.96 -30.32
N GLY A 162 -25.74 -25.77 -29.89
CA GLY A 162 -26.08 -25.47 -28.50
C GLY A 162 -24.88 -24.98 -27.68
N MET A 163 -25.12 -24.64 -26.41
CA MET A 163 -24.06 -24.15 -25.54
C MET A 163 -23.06 -25.27 -25.18
N PRO A 164 -21.76 -25.09 -25.44
CA PRO A 164 -20.74 -26.11 -25.22
C PRO A 164 -20.55 -26.44 -23.74
N ILE A 165 -20.33 -27.72 -23.39
CA ILE A 165 -20.28 -28.18 -21.99
C ILE A 165 -18.93 -27.85 -21.34
N TRP A 166 -18.96 -27.33 -20.10
CA TRP A 166 -17.73 -27.10 -19.32
C TRP A 166 -17.19 -28.41 -18.76
N THR A 167 -16.10 -28.91 -19.33
CA THR A 167 -15.45 -30.17 -18.94
C THR A 167 -14.46 -30.01 -17.78
N ALA A 168 -13.93 -28.81 -17.56
CA ALA A 168 -13.00 -28.53 -16.47
C ALA A 168 -13.74 -28.06 -15.19
N LYS A 169 -13.63 -28.85 -14.11
CA LYS A 169 -14.21 -28.53 -12.80
C LYS A 169 -13.36 -27.47 -12.08
N PRO A 170 -13.92 -26.37 -11.55
CA PRO A 170 -13.19 -25.41 -10.73
C PRO A 170 -12.61 -26.09 -9.49
N SER A 171 -11.48 -25.56 -8.99
CA SER A 171 -10.91 -26.02 -7.71
C SER A 171 -11.94 -25.88 -6.58
N GLU A 172 -12.06 -26.90 -5.74
CA GLU A 172 -12.97 -26.82 -4.59
C GLU A 172 -12.59 -25.62 -3.73
N PRO A 173 -13.58 -24.86 -3.23
CA PRO A 173 -13.29 -23.81 -2.28
C PRO A 173 -12.67 -24.50 -1.04
N PRO A 174 -11.71 -23.87 -0.35
CA PRO A 174 -11.16 -24.45 0.87
C PRO A 174 -12.32 -24.82 1.80
N ILE A 175 -12.42 -26.10 2.17
CA ILE A 175 -13.46 -26.59 3.07
C ILE A 175 -13.21 -25.93 4.43
N LEU A 176 -14.08 -24.98 4.80
CA LEU A 176 -14.18 -24.48 6.15
C LEU A 176 -14.68 -25.63 7.03
N ALA A 177 -13.76 -26.33 7.70
CA ALA A 177 -14.14 -27.19 8.80
C ALA A 177 -14.76 -26.32 9.90
N MET A 178 -16.09 -26.26 9.95
CA MET A 178 -16.81 -25.71 11.09
C MET A 178 -16.48 -26.58 12.32
N PRO A 179 -15.98 -26.02 13.42
CA PRO A 179 -15.76 -26.81 14.63
C PRO A 179 -17.10 -26.99 15.34
N GLY A 180 -17.72 -28.16 15.17
CA GLY A 180 -18.91 -28.53 15.93
C GLY A 180 -19.71 -29.67 15.33
N GLY A 181 -19.24 -30.91 15.50
CA GLY A 181 -20.02 -32.08 15.11
C GLY A 181 -19.19 -33.35 15.16
N GLY A 182 -19.07 -33.94 16.36
CA GLY A 182 -18.49 -35.27 16.52
C GLY A 182 -19.24 -36.28 15.67
N GLY A 183 -18.56 -36.85 14.66
CA GLY A 183 -19.11 -37.88 13.81
C GLY A 183 -18.00 -38.63 13.10
N ARG A 184 -17.59 -39.77 13.67
CA ARG A 184 -16.74 -40.74 12.96
C ARG A 184 -17.51 -41.22 11.72
N GLY A 185 -17.08 -40.78 10.54
CA GLY A 185 -17.56 -41.29 9.25
C GLY A 185 -16.39 -41.59 8.33
N ARG A 186 -16.12 -42.88 8.10
CA ARG A 186 -15.23 -43.35 7.02
C ARG A 186 -15.94 -43.18 5.66
N GLY A 187 -15.30 -42.54 4.68
CA GLY A 187 -15.69 -42.51 3.27
C GLY A 187 -14.63 -41.76 2.42
N PRO A 188 -14.57 -41.95 1.09
CA PRO A 188 -13.66 -42.90 0.44
C PRO A 188 -12.36 -42.29 -0.12
N ARG A 189 -11.40 -43.19 -0.35
CA ARG A 189 -10.04 -42.96 -0.84
C ARG A 189 -10.02 -42.23 -2.19
N GLY A 190 -9.70 -40.95 -2.17
CA GLY A 190 -9.13 -40.19 -3.29
C GLY A 190 -7.84 -39.51 -2.81
N GLY A 191 -6.73 -39.77 -3.48
CA GLY A 191 -5.38 -39.46 -3.00
C GLY A 191 -5.17 -37.98 -2.65
N ARG A 192 -5.03 -37.68 -1.35
CA ARG A 192 -4.39 -36.45 -0.88
C ARG A 192 -2.93 -36.43 -1.38
N PRO A 193 -2.38 -35.29 -1.83
CA PRO A 193 -0.97 -35.20 -2.17
C PRO A 193 -0.14 -35.68 -0.97
N ARG A 194 0.79 -36.60 -1.21
CA ARG A 194 1.67 -37.14 -0.17
C ARG A 194 2.47 -36.00 0.45
N ARG A 195 2.18 -35.76 1.73
CA ARG A 195 2.95 -34.94 2.67
C ARG A 195 4.44 -35.28 2.52
N ASN A 196 5.25 -34.36 2.04
CA ASN A 196 6.70 -34.54 2.10
C ASN A 196 7.15 -34.21 3.53
N ALA A 197 6.96 -35.15 4.45
CA ALA A 197 7.22 -35.03 5.90
C ALA A 197 8.70 -34.76 6.27
N ASN A 198 9.51 -34.38 5.29
CA ASN A 198 10.94 -34.15 5.36
C ASN A 198 11.31 -32.80 4.70
N SER A 199 10.37 -31.83 4.68
CA SER A 199 10.64 -30.47 4.20
C SER A 199 11.25 -29.59 5.29
N ILE A 200 12.08 -28.61 4.91
CA ILE A 200 12.63 -27.61 5.83
C ILE A 200 11.50 -26.78 6.48
N PHE A 201 10.39 -26.58 5.78
CA PHE A 201 9.21 -25.85 6.23
C PHE A 201 8.45 -26.59 7.34
N ASP A 202 8.23 -27.89 7.20
CA ASP A 202 7.62 -28.70 8.27
C ASP A 202 8.52 -28.77 9.51
N ALA A 203 9.84 -28.85 9.30
CA ALA A 203 10.81 -28.79 10.39
C ALA A 203 10.78 -27.43 11.11
N ALA A 204 10.57 -26.33 10.38
CA ALA A 204 10.43 -24.99 10.96
C ALA A 204 9.15 -24.87 11.80
N LYS A 205 7.99 -25.27 11.24
CA LYS A 205 6.69 -25.26 11.94
C LYS A 205 6.69 -26.10 13.21
N THR A 206 7.33 -27.25 13.19
CA THR A 206 7.39 -28.17 14.34
C THR A 206 8.51 -27.82 15.33
N GLY A 207 9.43 -26.93 14.97
CA GLY A 207 10.61 -26.64 15.78
C GLY A 207 11.64 -27.77 15.78
N ASN A 208 11.63 -28.66 14.77
CA ASN A 208 12.59 -29.75 14.65
C ASN A 208 13.97 -29.22 14.18
N LEU A 209 14.71 -28.64 15.12
CA LEU A 209 16.02 -28.05 14.87
C LEU A 209 17.02 -29.05 14.29
N ALA A 210 16.95 -30.33 14.67
CA ALA A 210 17.81 -31.36 14.11
C ALA A 210 17.59 -31.55 12.61
N ALA A 211 16.33 -31.54 12.16
CA ALA A 211 16.00 -31.58 10.74
C ALA A 211 16.46 -30.31 10.01
N ILE A 212 16.23 -29.12 10.58
CA ILE A 212 16.73 -27.84 10.03
C ILE A 212 18.24 -27.89 9.82
N LYS A 213 19.01 -28.29 10.84
CA LYS A 213 20.47 -28.44 10.76
C LYS A 213 20.90 -29.38 9.63
N ARG A 214 20.20 -30.50 9.44
CA ARG A 214 20.48 -31.42 8.32
C ARG A 214 20.18 -30.80 6.97
N HIS A 215 19.10 -30.03 6.83
CA HIS A 215 18.78 -29.34 5.57
C HIS A 215 19.85 -28.30 5.20
N VAL A 216 20.24 -27.47 6.16
CA VAL A 216 21.30 -26.47 5.98
C VAL A 216 22.64 -27.14 5.65
N ALA A 217 23.00 -28.23 6.34
CA ALA A 217 24.24 -28.98 6.06
C ALA A 217 24.26 -29.61 4.65
N ARG A 218 23.10 -29.89 4.05
CA ARG A 218 22.97 -30.37 2.67
C ARG A 218 23.01 -29.25 1.62
N GLY A 219 23.24 -28.00 2.03
CA GLY A 219 23.26 -26.85 1.14
C GLY A 219 21.88 -26.40 0.68
N THR A 220 20.81 -26.70 1.46
CA THR A 220 19.49 -26.09 1.19
C THR A 220 19.62 -24.58 1.38
N ASP A 221 19.17 -23.82 0.38
CA ASP A 221 19.04 -22.36 0.50
C ASP A 221 18.20 -21.99 1.73
N ILE A 222 18.76 -21.17 2.60
CA ILE A 222 18.19 -20.80 3.90
C ILE A 222 16.91 -19.96 3.74
N ASP A 223 16.84 -19.18 2.66
CA ASP A 223 15.72 -18.31 2.32
C ASP A 223 14.84 -18.89 1.22
N LYS A 224 14.98 -20.19 0.95
CA LYS A 224 14.06 -20.90 0.07
C LYS A 224 12.62 -20.71 0.54
N THR A 225 11.74 -20.43 -0.40
CA THR A 225 10.32 -20.18 -0.14
C THR A 225 9.43 -21.40 -0.39
N ASP A 226 8.32 -21.46 0.35
CA ASP A 226 7.20 -22.35 0.07
C ASP A 226 6.26 -21.76 -1.01
N GLU A 227 5.13 -22.42 -1.26
CA GLU A 227 4.13 -22.00 -2.26
C GLU A 227 3.48 -20.62 -1.97
N ASN A 228 3.55 -20.15 -0.72
CA ASN A 228 3.03 -18.85 -0.30
C ASN A 228 4.11 -17.76 -0.23
N GLY A 229 5.35 -18.08 -0.63
CA GLY A 229 6.49 -17.17 -0.49
C GLY A 229 7.03 -17.10 0.93
N GLY A 230 6.61 -17.99 1.85
CA GLY A 230 7.10 -18.04 3.23
C GLY A 230 8.44 -18.77 3.33
N THR A 231 9.34 -18.29 4.18
CA THR A 231 10.62 -18.94 4.48
C THR A 231 10.52 -19.86 5.70
N ALA A 232 11.56 -20.67 5.92
CA ALA A 232 11.69 -21.42 7.16
C ALA A 232 11.71 -20.48 8.40
N LEU A 233 12.31 -19.29 8.28
CA LEU A 233 12.34 -18.32 9.36
C LEU A 233 10.94 -17.79 9.67
N SER A 234 10.19 -17.35 8.64
CA SER A 234 8.84 -16.81 8.85
C SER A 234 7.89 -17.83 9.47
N LEU A 235 7.99 -19.11 9.11
CA LEU A 235 7.19 -20.17 9.71
C LEU A 235 7.60 -20.43 11.17
N ALA A 236 8.91 -20.49 11.46
CA ALA A 236 9.39 -20.72 12.82
C ALA A 236 8.99 -19.58 13.77
N THR A 237 9.03 -18.32 13.32
CA THR A 237 8.63 -17.17 14.14
C THR A 237 7.12 -17.08 14.30
N LEU A 238 6.34 -17.40 13.26
CA LEU A 238 4.87 -17.44 13.30
C LEU A 238 4.37 -18.38 14.42
N VAL A 239 5.01 -19.53 14.63
CA VAL A 239 4.62 -20.51 15.66
C VAL A 239 5.49 -20.49 16.92
N GLY A 240 6.27 -19.42 17.13
CA GLY A 240 7.04 -19.24 18.37
C GLY A 240 8.19 -20.23 18.58
N LYS A 241 8.74 -20.86 17.54
CA LYS A 241 9.87 -21.80 17.64
C LYS A 241 11.21 -21.06 17.72
N ILE A 242 11.41 -20.34 18.82
CA ILE A 242 12.52 -19.38 19.02
C ILE A 242 13.90 -20.01 18.79
N LYS A 243 14.15 -21.22 19.29
CA LYS A 243 15.45 -21.91 19.08
C LYS A 243 15.74 -22.18 17.61
N THR A 244 14.71 -22.49 16.84
CA THR A 244 14.81 -22.72 15.40
C THR A 244 15.00 -21.40 14.67
N ALA A 245 14.19 -20.39 14.96
CA ALA A 245 14.31 -19.05 14.38
C ALA A 245 15.71 -18.45 14.61
N ARG A 246 16.22 -18.54 15.85
CA ARG A 246 17.57 -18.07 16.20
C ARG A 246 18.65 -18.76 15.38
N PHE A 247 18.58 -20.08 15.25
CA PHE A 247 19.53 -20.82 14.43
C PHE A 247 19.49 -20.41 12.95
N LEU A 248 18.30 -20.17 12.39
CA LEU A 248 18.15 -19.73 11.00
C LEU A 248 18.79 -18.35 10.79
N ILE A 249 18.55 -17.41 11.71
CA ILE A 249 19.17 -16.06 11.70
C ILE A 249 20.70 -16.16 11.82
N GLU A 250 21.22 -17.00 12.72
CA GLU A 250 22.66 -17.27 12.85
C GLU A 250 23.29 -17.86 11.57
N LYS A 251 22.48 -18.47 10.70
CA LYS A 251 22.90 -18.98 9.39
C LYS A 251 22.65 -18.01 8.24
N GLY A 252 22.28 -16.77 8.55
CA GLY A 252 22.14 -15.68 7.58
C GLY A 252 20.79 -15.65 6.87
N ALA A 253 19.73 -16.21 7.47
CA ALA A 253 18.38 -16.04 6.94
C ALA A 253 17.99 -14.56 6.89
N ASP A 254 17.39 -14.13 5.78
CA ASP A 254 16.87 -12.77 5.61
C ASP A 254 15.68 -12.54 6.54
N VAL A 255 15.89 -11.72 7.57
CA VAL A 255 14.88 -11.34 8.57
C VAL A 255 13.71 -10.55 7.96
N ASP A 256 13.95 -9.88 6.82
CA ASP A 256 12.99 -8.99 6.15
C ASP A 256 12.45 -9.56 4.82
N HIS A 257 12.63 -10.86 4.59
CA HIS A 257 12.10 -11.54 3.41
C HIS A 257 10.59 -11.32 3.28
N ARG A 258 10.12 -11.05 2.04
CA ARG A 258 8.71 -10.78 1.74
C ARG A 258 8.03 -11.99 1.10
N ASN A 259 6.90 -12.40 1.67
CA ASN A 259 6.04 -13.40 1.06
C ASN A 259 5.15 -12.81 -0.05
N ASN A 260 4.24 -13.61 -0.62
CA ASN A 260 3.35 -13.19 -1.71
C ASN A 260 2.41 -12.02 -1.35
N ASP A 261 2.10 -11.83 -0.07
CA ASP A 261 1.30 -10.72 0.45
C ASP A 261 2.15 -9.52 0.88
N GLY A 262 3.47 -9.59 0.67
CA GLY A 262 4.42 -8.58 1.13
C GLY A 262 4.65 -8.59 2.65
N ASN A 263 4.09 -9.58 3.36
CA ASN A 263 4.33 -9.75 4.79
C ASN A 263 5.76 -10.26 5.02
N ARG A 264 6.35 -9.83 6.13
CA ARG A 264 7.64 -10.32 6.64
C ARG A 264 7.43 -11.21 7.85
N ALA A 265 8.49 -11.87 8.32
CA ALA A 265 8.46 -12.70 9.52
C ALA A 265 7.89 -11.95 10.74
N LEU A 266 8.15 -10.63 10.83
CA LEU A 266 7.67 -9.77 11.91
C LEU A 266 6.16 -9.55 11.88
N HIS A 267 5.52 -9.46 10.70
CA HIS A 267 4.06 -9.35 10.58
C HIS A 267 3.37 -10.59 11.15
N GLY A 268 3.83 -11.79 10.78
CA GLY A 268 3.24 -13.04 11.24
C GLY A 268 3.41 -13.26 12.75
N ALA A 269 4.62 -13.05 13.27
CA ALA A 269 4.90 -13.11 14.70
C ALA A 269 4.05 -12.10 15.48
N ALA A 270 3.87 -10.88 14.94
CA ALA A 270 3.07 -9.87 15.59
C ALA A 270 1.57 -10.21 15.60
N PHE A 271 1.06 -10.68 14.45
CA PHE A 271 -0.34 -11.10 14.30
C PHE A 271 -0.74 -12.20 15.28
N LEU A 272 0.13 -13.20 15.49
CA LEU A 272 -0.11 -14.31 16.43
C LEU A 272 0.38 -14.04 17.86
N GLY A 273 0.74 -12.79 18.19
CA GLY A 273 1.12 -12.43 19.56
C GLY A 273 2.40 -13.10 20.07
N GLN A 274 3.28 -13.55 19.17
CA GLN A 274 4.51 -14.27 19.50
C GLN A 274 5.61 -13.31 20.00
N ARG A 275 5.49 -12.85 21.25
CA ARG A 275 6.34 -11.81 21.84
C ARG A 275 7.84 -12.11 21.71
N ASP A 276 8.28 -13.31 22.10
CA ASP A 276 9.70 -13.67 22.05
C ASP A 276 10.25 -13.72 20.60
N ALA A 277 9.40 -14.06 19.63
CA ALA A 277 9.78 -14.06 18.22
C ALA A 277 9.87 -12.64 17.67
N VAL A 278 8.96 -11.75 18.08
CA VAL A 278 9.01 -10.31 17.76
C VAL A 278 10.29 -9.69 18.31
N GLU A 279 10.63 -9.96 19.57
CA GLU A 279 11.86 -9.44 20.19
C GLU A 279 13.11 -9.94 19.45
N LEU A 280 13.20 -11.25 19.18
CA LEU A 280 14.30 -11.84 18.42
C LEU A 280 14.47 -11.17 17.04
N LEU A 281 13.37 -10.96 16.31
CA LEU A 281 13.41 -10.36 14.97
C LEU A 281 13.88 -8.90 15.02
N LEU A 282 13.38 -8.10 15.97
CA LEU A 282 13.78 -6.70 16.13
C LEU A 282 15.24 -6.57 16.54
N ASP A 283 15.71 -7.42 17.47
CA ASP A 283 17.11 -7.46 17.88
C ASP A 283 18.04 -7.91 16.74
N SER A 284 17.49 -8.64 15.77
CA SER A 284 18.18 -9.08 14.56
C SER A 284 18.04 -8.09 13.39
N GLY A 285 17.48 -6.89 13.63
CA GLY A 285 17.43 -5.81 12.66
C GLY A 285 16.23 -5.79 11.72
N ALA A 286 15.16 -6.54 12.01
CA ALA A 286 13.93 -6.48 11.21
C ALA A 286 13.33 -5.06 11.18
N ASP A 287 12.85 -4.62 10.03
CA ASP A 287 12.21 -3.32 9.87
C ASP A 287 10.87 -3.26 10.63
N VAL A 288 10.87 -2.60 11.79
CA VAL A 288 9.69 -2.42 12.65
C VAL A 288 8.52 -1.73 11.95
N ASN A 289 8.79 -0.94 10.90
CA ASN A 289 7.82 -0.16 10.14
C ASN A 289 7.58 -0.72 8.73
N ALA A 290 7.99 -1.96 8.49
CA ALA A 290 7.78 -2.69 7.25
C ALA A 290 6.31 -2.70 6.81
N ARG A 291 6.01 -2.19 5.61
CA ARG A 291 4.65 -2.24 5.04
C ARG A 291 4.46 -3.44 4.12
N ASN A 292 3.36 -4.18 4.30
CA ASN A 292 2.92 -5.26 3.41
C ASN A 292 2.18 -4.71 2.17
N ASN A 293 1.63 -5.58 1.31
CA ASN A 293 0.92 -5.16 0.09
C ASN A 293 -0.38 -4.37 0.37
N LYS A 294 -0.95 -4.50 1.57
CA LYS A 294 -2.10 -3.70 2.04
C LYS A 294 -1.67 -2.39 2.70
N GLY A 295 -0.36 -2.16 2.83
CA GLY A 295 0.20 -1.00 3.48
C GLY A 295 0.25 -1.09 5.01
N GLU A 296 -0.05 -2.25 5.59
CA GLU A 296 -0.08 -2.51 7.03
C GLU A 296 1.33 -2.82 7.55
N THR A 297 1.59 -2.37 8.76
CA THR A 297 2.80 -2.63 9.55
C THR A 297 2.57 -3.79 10.53
N PRO A 298 3.64 -4.35 11.13
CA PRO A 298 3.48 -5.30 12.24
C PRO A 298 2.66 -4.74 13.40
N LEU A 299 2.72 -3.42 13.65
CA LEU A 299 1.89 -2.76 14.66
C LEU A 299 0.41 -2.82 14.28
N ASP A 300 0.04 -2.55 13.03
CA ASP A 300 -1.36 -2.66 12.57
C ASP A 300 -1.92 -4.07 12.79
N THR A 301 -1.13 -5.10 12.45
CA THR A 301 -1.56 -6.51 12.56
C THR A 301 -1.74 -7.00 14.00
N SER A 302 -1.05 -6.39 14.98
CA SER A 302 -1.15 -6.75 16.40
C SER A 302 -2.10 -5.86 17.19
N ALA A 303 -2.29 -4.60 16.78
CA ALA A 303 -3.10 -3.62 17.51
C ALA A 303 -4.61 -3.72 17.22
N ALA A 304 -5.03 -4.44 16.18
CA ALA A 304 -6.46 -4.60 15.86
C ALA A 304 -7.21 -5.30 17.01
N GLU A 305 -8.33 -4.72 17.43
CA GLU A 305 -9.18 -5.25 18.51
C GLU A 305 -9.61 -6.69 18.22
N TRP A 306 -9.56 -7.55 19.25
CA TRP A 306 -9.96 -8.94 19.11
C TRP A 306 -11.46 -9.06 18.83
N ASN A 307 -11.81 -9.81 17.79
CA ASN A 307 -13.19 -10.10 17.40
C ASN A 307 -13.28 -11.48 16.70
N ASP A 308 -14.51 -11.91 16.38
CA ASP A 308 -14.77 -13.21 15.76
C ASP A 308 -14.10 -13.37 14.38
N GLU A 309 -13.91 -12.27 13.65
CA GLU A 309 -13.23 -12.28 12.35
C GLU A 309 -11.74 -12.60 12.51
N ILE A 310 -11.05 -11.92 13.44
CA ILE A 310 -9.64 -12.19 13.74
C ILE A 310 -9.49 -13.62 14.26
N GLN A 311 -10.37 -14.08 15.15
CA GLN A 311 -10.36 -15.45 15.63
C GLN A 311 -10.52 -16.46 14.48
N GLY A 312 -11.48 -16.23 13.59
CA GLY A 312 -11.70 -17.05 12.40
C GLY A 312 -10.46 -17.09 11.49
N PHE A 313 -9.76 -15.96 11.33
CA PHE A 313 -8.54 -15.89 10.54
C PHE A 313 -7.36 -16.64 11.20
N VAL A 314 -7.22 -16.56 12.53
CA VAL A 314 -6.24 -17.36 13.28
C VAL A 314 -6.53 -18.85 13.12
N GLN A 315 -7.79 -19.27 13.25
CA GLN A 315 -8.21 -20.66 13.03
C GLN A 315 -7.97 -21.12 11.59
N PHE A 316 -8.21 -20.25 10.62
CA PHE A 316 -7.89 -20.51 9.21
C PHE A 316 -6.40 -20.77 9.01
N ILE A 317 -5.53 -19.92 9.56
CA ILE A 317 -4.07 -20.09 9.50
C ILE A 317 -3.66 -21.40 10.17
N ALA A 318 -4.23 -21.72 11.35
CA ALA A 318 -3.96 -22.97 12.06
C ALA A 318 -4.28 -24.20 11.20
N GLY A 319 -5.46 -24.21 10.57
CA GLY A 319 -5.90 -25.28 9.68
C GLY A 319 -5.08 -25.39 8.40
N ALA A 320 -4.83 -24.26 7.73
CA ALA A 320 -4.09 -24.20 6.46
C ALA A 320 -2.64 -24.66 6.63
N LEU A 321 -1.97 -24.25 7.71
CA LEU A 321 -0.59 -24.60 7.99
C LEU A 321 -0.45 -25.94 8.75
N GLN A 322 -1.57 -26.51 9.22
CA GLN A 322 -1.64 -27.69 10.09
C GLN A 322 -0.79 -27.52 11.35
N ILE A 323 -0.97 -26.38 12.02
CA ILE A 323 -0.27 -26.01 13.25
C ILE A 323 -1.28 -25.91 14.38
N ASP A 324 -0.83 -26.26 15.58
CA ASP A 324 -1.62 -26.11 16.79
C ASP A 324 -1.41 -24.70 17.35
N ILE A 325 -2.50 -23.98 17.60
CA ILE A 325 -2.49 -22.60 18.08
C ILE A 325 -3.48 -22.50 19.24
N ASP A 326 -2.99 -22.02 20.38
CA ASP A 326 -3.84 -21.61 21.50
C ASP A 326 -4.43 -20.22 21.20
N ILE A 327 -5.74 -20.18 20.98
CA ILE A 327 -6.47 -18.95 20.63
C ILE A 327 -6.43 -17.93 21.78
N ASP A 328 -6.46 -18.38 23.03
CA ASP A 328 -6.43 -17.50 24.19
C ASP A 328 -5.04 -16.89 24.39
N GLU A 329 -3.98 -17.66 24.13
CA GLU A 329 -2.60 -17.15 24.13
C GLU A 329 -2.42 -16.06 23.06
N VAL A 330 -2.91 -16.28 21.83
CA VAL A 330 -2.87 -15.28 20.77
C VAL A 330 -3.65 -14.02 21.18
N ARG A 331 -4.88 -14.18 21.65
CA ARG A 331 -5.76 -13.07 22.07
C ARG A 331 -5.11 -12.20 23.15
N THR A 332 -4.47 -12.83 24.14
CA THR A 332 -3.87 -12.12 25.28
C THR A 332 -2.46 -11.59 24.98
N GLY A 333 -1.71 -12.22 24.08
CA GLY A 333 -0.35 -11.81 23.71
C GLY A 333 -0.30 -10.62 22.75
N ARG A 334 -1.26 -10.48 21.83
CA ARG A 334 -1.28 -9.41 20.81
C ARG A 334 -1.15 -7.98 21.37
N PRO A 335 -1.89 -7.58 22.45
CA PRO A 335 -1.70 -6.27 23.05
C PRO A 335 -0.28 -6.03 23.56
N GLY A 336 0.35 -7.03 24.18
CA GLY A 336 1.72 -6.92 24.68
C GLY A 336 2.75 -6.77 23.55
N VAL A 337 2.50 -7.42 22.41
CA VAL A 337 3.29 -7.23 21.19
C VAL A 337 3.11 -5.83 20.61
N ALA A 338 1.87 -5.32 20.54
CA ALA A 338 1.60 -3.97 20.03
C ALA A 338 2.32 -2.90 20.87
N THR A 339 2.33 -3.05 22.19
CA THR A 339 3.11 -2.20 23.10
C THR A 339 4.61 -2.28 22.81
N LEU A 340 5.17 -3.49 22.71
CA LEU A 340 6.59 -3.70 22.40
C LEU A 340 6.98 -3.05 21.06
N LEU A 341 6.16 -3.22 20.03
CA LEU A 341 6.42 -2.61 18.71
C LEU A 341 6.43 -1.09 18.81
N ARG A 342 5.50 -0.47 19.54
CA ARG A 342 5.49 0.98 19.78
C ARG A 342 6.75 1.45 20.53
N GLU A 343 7.14 0.75 21.59
CA GLU A 343 8.38 1.05 22.34
C GLU A 343 9.63 0.98 21.46
N ARG A 344 9.63 0.08 20.47
CA ARG A 344 10.71 -0.09 19.48
C ARG A 344 10.55 0.84 18.26
N GLY A 345 9.68 1.84 18.31
CA GLY A 345 9.50 2.85 17.25
C GLY A 345 8.58 2.44 16.09
N GLY A 346 7.76 1.41 16.31
CA GLY A 346 6.70 0.99 15.41
C GLY A 346 5.57 2.02 15.32
N ARG A 347 5.12 2.29 14.10
CA ARG A 347 4.09 3.25 13.73
C ARG A 347 3.03 2.59 12.89
N HIS A 348 1.82 3.14 12.87
CA HIS A 348 0.76 2.62 12.02
C HIS A 348 1.08 2.87 10.54
N GLY A 349 0.63 1.99 9.65
CA GLY A 349 0.97 2.05 8.22
C GLY A 349 0.54 3.34 7.53
N GLY A 350 -0.57 3.95 7.99
CA GLY A 350 -1.01 5.27 7.55
C GLY A 350 -0.01 6.39 7.91
N GLU A 351 0.58 6.34 9.11
CA GLU A 351 1.58 7.29 9.58
C GLU A 351 2.91 7.10 8.83
N VAL A 352 3.30 5.85 8.60
CA VAL A 352 4.47 5.52 7.78
C VAL A 352 4.29 6.01 6.34
N ALA A 353 3.11 5.84 5.75
CA ALA A 353 2.78 6.35 4.42
C ALA A 353 2.79 7.88 4.35
N ALA A 354 2.22 8.54 5.38
CA ALA A 354 2.19 10.00 5.47
C ALA A 354 3.61 10.58 5.59
N THR A 355 4.54 9.88 6.24
CA THR A 355 5.93 10.32 6.39
C THR A 355 6.82 9.94 5.20
N SER A 356 6.59 8.80 4.54
CA SER A 356 7.41 8.36 3.40
C SER A 356 7.30 9.28 2.18
N ASN A 357 6.11 9.87 1.95
CA ASN A 357 5.82 10.75 0.81
C ASN A 357 6.24 12.22 1.04
N VAL A 358 6.63 12.59 2.26
CA VAL A 358 7.09 13.94 2.55
C VAL A 358 8.57 14.02 2.21
N ASP A 359 8.92 14.85 1.22
CA ASP A 359 10.31 15.12 0.89
C ASP A 359 11.03 15.87 2.04
N ILE A 360 12.37 15.86 2.02
CA ILE A 360 13.19 16.44 3.09
C ILE A 360 12.97 17.95 3.26
N TRP A 361 12.65 18.68 2.18
CA TRP A 361 12.41 20.13 2.21
C TRP A 361 11.08 20.47 2.86
N LYS A 362 10.01 19.75 2.52
CA LYS A 362 8.70 19.90 3.15
C LYS A 362 8.74 19.49 4.63
N ALA A 363 9.46 18.42 4.96
CA ALA A 363 9.67 18.01 6.34
C ALA A 363 10.40 19.11 7.15
N ALA A 364 11.45 19.71 6.58
CA ALA A 364 12.17 20.82 7.19
C ALA A 364 11.29 22.06 7.39
N ARG A 365 10.51 22.44 6.36
CA ARG A 365 9.61 23.59 6.38
C ARG A 365 8.52 23.47 7.44
N SER A 366 7.93 22.28 7.60
CA SER A 366 6.85 22.04 8.56
C SER A 366 7.33 21.64 9.95
N GLY A 367 8.64 21.48 10.16
CA GLY A 367 9.18 20.96 11.43
C GLY A 367 8.87 19.48 11.70
N ASN A 368 8.56 18.68 10.66
CA ASN A 368 8.28 17.25 10.84
C ASN A 368 9.58 16.48 11.10
N LEU A 369 9.96 16.38 12.38
CA LEU A 369 11.21 15.76 12.82
C LEU A 369 11.31 14.28 12.45
N ASP A 370 10.19 13.56 12.42
CA ASP A 370 10.20 12.12 12.12
C ASP A 370 10.44 11.86 10.64
N ALA A 371 9.78 12.62 9.76
CA ALA A 371 10.07 12.59 8.33
C ALA A 371 11.51 13.03 8.04
N LEU A 372 12.04 14.04 8.74
CA LEU A 372 13.44 14.45 8.63
C LEU A 372 14.40 13.31 9.02
N LYS A 373 14.24 12.72 10.20
CA LYS A 373 15.07 11.58 10.67
C LYS A 373 15.05 10.44 9.67
N GLN A 374 13.88 10.11 9.12
CA GLN A 374 13.74 9.05 8.12
C GLN A 374 14.48 9.37 6.82
N LYS A 375 14.36 10.60 6.29
CA LYS A 375 15.06 11.01 5.06
C LYS A 375 16.58 11.07 5.25
N LEU A 376 17.03 11.48 6.43
CA LEU A 376 18.45 11.49 6.80
C LEU A 376 19.01 10.06 6.89
N ALA A 377 18.25 9.11 7.44
CA ALA A 377 18.64 7.70 7.47
C ALA A 377 18.74 7.08 6.07
N ALA A 378 17.92 7.53 5.12
CA ALA A 378 17.89 7.05 3.74
C ALA A 378 19.04 7.58 2.85
N ARG A 379 20.08 8.22 3.42
CA ARG A 379 21.22 8.84 2.70
C ARG A 379 20.79 9.91 1.67
N THR A 380 19.71 10.64 1.95
CA THR A 380 19.29 11.79 1.12
C THR A 380 20.36 12.88 1.18
N ASP A 381 20.62 13.58 0.07
CA ASP A 381 21.48 14.76 0.06
C ASP A 381 20.87 15.86 0.94
N ILE A 382 21.42 16.02 2.15
CA ILE A 382 20.99 17.01 3.15
C ILE A 382 21.20 18.46 2.67
N ASN A 383 22.08 18.67 1.69
CA ASN A 383 22.42 19.98 1.12
C ASN A 383 21.79 20.23 -0.26
N GLY A 384 20.98 19.26 -0.73
CA GLY A 384 20.26 19.33 -1.99
C GLY A 384 19.31 20.53 -2.04
N LEU A 385 19.18 21.14 -3.21
CA LEU A 385 18.26 22.25 -3.43
C LEU A 385 16.98 21.74 -4.10
N ASP A 386 15.82 22.22 -3.64
CA ASP A 386 14.55 21.90 -4.29
C ASP A 386 14.36 22.63 -5.63
N GLY A 387 13.20 22.49 -6.25
CA GLY A 387 12.85 23.19 -7.49
C GLY A 387 12.90 24.73 -7.39
N LYS A 388 12.79 25.29 -6.18
CA LYS A 388 12.93 26.73 -5.91
C LYS A 388 14.37 27.13 -5.58
N GLY A 389 15.30 26.17 -5.53
CA GLY A 389 16.70 26.43 -5.24
C GLY A 389 17.01 26.58 -3.76
N VAL A 390 16.19 26.05 -2.86
CA VAL A 390 16.29 26.23 -1.40
C VAL A 390 16.71 24.91 -0.73
N SER A 391 17.63 24.96 0.23
CA SER A 391 18.06 23.79 1.00
C SER A 391 17.08 23.45 2.13
N PRO A 392 17.09 22.21 2.68
CA PRO A 392 16.27 21.87 3.84
C PRO A 392 16.56 22.79 5.03
N LEU A 393 17.84 23.10 5.30
CA LEU A 393 18.23 23.99 6.38
C LEU A 393 17.67 25.40 6.20
N SER A 394 17.71 25.94 4.97
CA SER A 394 17.12 27.25 4.66
C SER A 394 15.61 27.25 4.82
N TRP A 395 14.90 26.17 4.43
CA TRP A 395 13.46 26.05 4.68
C TRP A 395 13.12 26.04 6.17
N ALA A 396 13.81 25.23 6.98
CA ALA A 396 13.60 25.20 8.42
C ALA A 396 13.90 26.58 9.07
N ALA A 397 14.96 27.25 8.61
CA ALA A 397 15.34 28.57 9.09
C ALA A 397 14.31 29.66 8.75
N MET A 398 13.78 29.66 7.51
CA MET A 398 12.74 30.61 7.10
C MET A 398 11.39 30.36 7.76
N SER A 399 11.09 29.10 8.11
CA SER A 399 9.82 28.71 8.74
C SER A 399 9.84 28.73 10.27
N GLY A 400 10.93 29.15 10.90
CA GLY A 400 11.00 29.23 12.36
C GLY A 400 11.11 27.88 13.07
N GLN A 401 11.49 26.80 12.37
CA GLN A 401 11.49 25.44 12.90
C GLN A 401 12.77 25.10 13.67
N VAL A 402 12.91 25.62 14.90
CA VAL A 402 14.13 25.54 15.73
C VAL A 402 14.67 24.11 15.86
N GLU A 403 13.83 23.14 16.20
CA GLU A 403 14.26 21.74 16.40
C GLU A 403 14.67 21.05 15.09
N ALA A 404 14.05 21.43 13.97
CA ALA A 404 14.46 20.95 12.65
C ALA A 404 15.84 21.51 12.26
N VAL A 405 16.11 22.79 12.54
CA VAL A 405 17.43 23.41 12.32
C VAL A 405 18.49 22.68 13.17
N LYS A 406 18.24 22.46 14.47
CA LYS A 406 19.15 21.69 15.35
C LYS A 406 19.44 20.29 14.82
N LEU A 407 18.41 19.59 14.32
CA LEU A 407 18.57 18.25 13.77
C LEU A 407 19.42 18.26 12.48
N LEU A 408 19.13 19.19 11.55
CA LEU A 408 19.83 19.30 10.28
C LEU A 408 21.30 19.65 10.46
N ILE A 409 21.63 20.60 11.35
CA ILE A 409 23.02 20.96 11.68
C ILE A 409 23.77 19.76 12.26
N ARG A 410 23.18 19.06 13.24
CA ARG A 410 23.78 17.84 13.83
C ARG A 410 24.00 16.73 12.80
N SER A 411 23.21 16.73 11.73
CA SER A 411 23.27 15.75 10.64
C SER A 411 24.20 16.17 9.50
N GLY A 412 24.96 17.27 9.65
CA GLY A 412 25.98 17.70 8.69
C GLY A 412 25.47 18.64 7.58
N ALA A 413 24.35 19.34 7.80
CA ALA A 413 23.90 20.36 6.86
C ALA A 413 24.91 21.52 6.78
N ASP A 414 25.22 21.97 5.57
CA ASP A 414 26.06 23.13 5.32
C ASP A 414 25.33 24.40 5.76
N ILE A 415 25.79 24.96 6.89
CA ILE A 415 25.23 26.14 7.54
C ILE A 415 25.34 27.40 6.67
N ASN A 416 26.26 27.42 5.71
CA ASN A 416 26.50 28.55 4.79
C ASN A 416 25.94 28.27 3.38
N ARG A 417 25.14 27.21 3.20
CA ARG A 417 24.62 26.82 1.89
C ARG A 417 23.79 27.94 1.26
N LYS A 418 24.27 28.47 0.15
CA LYS A 418 23.56 29.51 -0.62
C LYS A 418 22.43 28.91 -1.46
N ASN A 419 21.29 29.61 -1.51
CA ASN A 419 20.20 29.34 -2.43
C ASN A 419 20.49 29.96 -3.82
N ARG A 420 19.55 29.85 -4.78
CA ARG A 420 19.71 30.42 -6.14
C ARG A 420 19.90 31.95 -6.16
N ASP A 421 19.39 32.67 -5.17
CA ASP A 421 19.55 34.12 -5.03
C ASP A 421 20.81 34.50 -4.21
N GLY A 422 21.64 33.50 -3.85
CA GLY A 422 22.83 33.68 -3.04
C GLY A 422 22.57 33.81 -1.53
N ASN A 423 21.32 33.72 -1.07
CA ASN A 423 20.97 33.83 0.36
C ASN A 423 21.36 32.56 1.12
N THR A 424 21.95 32.73 2.31
CA THR A 424 22.24 31.66 3.28
C THR A 424 21.06 31.46 4.24
N PRO A 425 21.02 30.35 5.03
CA PRO A 425 20.02 30.19 6.09
C PRO A 425 19.94 31.39 7.06
N LEU A 426 21.08 32.03 7.33
CA LEU A 426 21.14 33.23 8.18
C LEU A 426 20.38 34.42 7.58
N HIS A 427 20.46 34.64 6.26
CA HIS A 427 19.70 35.70 5.59
C HIS A 427 18.20 35.48 5.77
N GLY A 428 17.72 34.25 5.56
CA GLY A 428 16.30 33.89 5.69
C GLY A 428 15.80 34.05 7.12
N ALA A 429 16.53 33.52 8.10
CA ALA A 429 16.18 33.64 9.53
C ALA A 429 16.15 35.11 9.99
N ALA A 430 17.15 35.90 9.60
CA ALA A 430 17.21 37.32 9.96
C ALA A 430 16.07 38.12 9.32
N PHE A 431 15.85 37.96 8.01
CA PHE A 431 14.81 38.69 7.27
C PHE A 431 13.40 38.40 7.81
N LEU A 432 13.13 37.14 8.19
CA LEU A 432 11.85 36.68 8.73
C LEU A 432 11.77 36.71 10.26
N GLY A 433 12.69 37.40 10.94
CA GLY A 433 12.54 37.71 12.36
C GLY A 433 12.77 36.54 13.33
N HIS A 434 13.36 35.43 12.89
CA HIS A 434 13.57 34.23 13.72
C HIS A 434 14.83 34.36 14.59
N ALA A 435 14.75 35.18 15.64
CA ALA A 435 15.89 35.52 16.50
C ALA A 435 16.57 34.31 17.14
N ASP A 436 15.80 33.30 17.56
CA ASP A 436 16.33 32.08 18.17
C ASP A 436 17.16 31.25 17.18
N ILE A 437 16.74 31.22 15.92
CA ILE A 437 17.48 30.55 14.84
C ILE A 437 18.74 31.34 14.51
N VAL A 438 18.67 32.67 14.49
CA VAL A 438 19.88 33.51 14.30
C VAL A 438 20.90 33.22 15.40
N ALA A 439 20.47 33.17 16.67
CA ALA A 439 21.35 32.83 17.78
C ALA A 439 21.95 31.42 17.61
N LEU A 440 21.13 30.43 17.29
CA LEU A 440 21.57 29.05 17.05
C LEU A 440 22.60 28.96 15.91
N LEU A 441 22.40 29.67 14.80
CA LEU A 441 23.33 29.66 13.67
C LEU A 441 24.68 30.31 14.05
N ILE A 442 24.65 31.39 14.81
CA ILE A 442 25.86 32.06 15.34
C ILE A 442 26.63 31.12 16.28
N GLU A 443 25.94 30.44 17.20
CA GLU A 443 26.53 29.44 18.10
C GLU A 443 27.23 28.30 17.33
N ASN A 444 26.71 27.97 16.14
CA ASN A 444 27.29 26.98 15.23
C ASN A 444 28.26 27.57 14.19
N LYS A 445 28.83 28.76 14.47
CA LYS A 445 29.90 29.41 13.68
C LYS A 445 29.54 29.68 12.21
N VAL A 446 28.30 30.08 11.95
CA VAL A 446 27.88 30.57 10.62
C VAL A 446 28.74 31.76 10.15
N GLU A 447 28.93 31.90 8.85
CA GLU A 447 29.61 33.07 8.27
C GLU A 447 28.68 34.29 8.31
N VAL A 448 28.81 35.10 9.38
CA VAL A 448 27.92 36.24 9.68
C VAL A 448 27.93 37.31 8.57
N ASN A 449 29.06 37.47 7.87
CA ASN A 449 29.27 38.47 6.82
C ASN A 449 29.15 37.92 5.40
N ALA A 450 28.59 36.71 5.23
CA ALA A 450 28.33 36.17 3.89
C ALA A 450 27.43 37.12 3.09
N ARG A 451 27.77 37.34 1.82
CA ARG A 451 27.02 38.23 0.92
C ARG A 451 26.13 37.43 -0.04
N ASN A 452 24.88 37.85 -0.21
CA ASN A 452 23.95 37.27 -1.17
C ASN A 452 24.18 37.81 -2.60
N GLY A 453 23.33 37.41 -3.56
CA GLY A 453 23.43 37.84 -4.95
C GLY A 453 23.15 39.34 -5.19
N GLN A 454 22.56 40.03 -4.21
CA GLN A 454 22.38 41.49 -4.20
C GLN A 454 23.47 42.22 -3.42
N ASP A 455 24.56 41.52 -3.11
CA ASP A 455 25.71 42.09 -2.42
C ASP A 455 25.38 42.49 -0.95
N GLU A 456 24.27 42.00 -0.38
CA GLU A 456 23.80 42.26 0.98
C GLU A 456 24.28 41.20 1.98
N THR A 457 24.58 41.59 3.22
CA THR A 457 24.76 40.67 4.36
C THR A 457 23.45 40.44 5.09
N ALA A 458 23.40 39.43 5.97
CA ALA A 458 22.24 39.21 6.84
C ALA A 458 21.92 40.41 7.75
N LEU A 459 22.93 41.20 8.15
CA LEU A 459 22.70 42.46 8.85
C LEU A 459 22.10 43.52 7.92
N GLY A 460 22.56 43.59 6.67
CA GLY A 460 22.01 44.48 5.65
C GLY A 460 20.51 44.28 5.40
N THR A 461 20.00 43.05 5.45
CA THR A 461 18.56 42.78 5.24
C THR A 461 17.66 43.24 6.40
N VAL A 462 18.22 43.36 7.61
CA VAL A 462 17.48 43.75 8.84
C VAL A 462 17.75 45.18 9.31
N ALA A 463 18.86 45.78 8.90
CA ALA A 463 19.28 47.12 9.31
C ALA A 463 18.34 48.26 8.88
N PRO A 464 17.69 48.23 7.70
CA PRO A 464 16.73 49.28 7.32
C PRO A 464 15.56 49.36 8.30
N GLU A 465 15.12 50.60 8.58
CA GLU A 465 13.96 50.87 9.43
C GLU A 465 12.71 50.13 8.90
N TRP A 466 11.90 49.64 9.83
CA TRP A 466 10.66 48.97 9.48
C TRP A 466 9.66 49.96 8.90
N ASN A 467 9.51 49.95 7.58
CA ASN A 467 8.60 50.83 6.85
C ASN A 467 7.58 50.03 6.00
N ALA A 468 6.62 50.74 5.40
CA ALA A 468 5.59 50.12 4.57
C ALA A 468 6.14 49.38 3.34
N GLY A 469 7.33 49.75 2.85
CA GLY A 469 8.05 49.04 1.79
C GLY A 469 8.55 47.68 2.26
N VAL A 470 9.30 47.65 3.36
CA VAL A 470 9.83 46.41 3.98
C VAL A 470 8.69 45.45 4.33
N ARG A 471 7.60 45.96 4.92
CA ARG A 471 6.39 45.17 5.19
C ARG A 471 5.84 44.52 3.91
N ARG A 472 5.65 45.29 2.83
CA ARG A 472 5.11 44.78 1.56
C ARG A 472 6.01 43.70 0.94
N VAL A 473 7.33 43.92 0.95
CA VAL A 473 8.30 42.95 0.43
C VAL A 473 8.28 41.66 1.28
N THR A 474 8.23 41.78 2.61
CA THR A 474 8.15 40.63 3.52
C THR A 474 6.88 39.80 3.27
N GLN A 475 5.72 40.45 3.16
CA GLN A 475 4.44 39.79 2.85
C GLN A 475 4.44 39.15 1.45
N PHE A 476 5.04 39.82 0.47
CA PHE A 476 5.18 39.28 -0.89
C PHE A 476 5.98 37.97 -0.91
N PHE A 477 7.15 37.94 -0.27
CA PHE A 477 7.97 36.74 -0.18
C PHE A 477 7.28 35.62 0.61
N ALA A 478 6.66 35.95 1.75
CA ALA A 478 5.91 34.95 2.52
C ALA A 478 4.79 34.32 1.69
N ARG A 479 4.08 35.10 0.85
CA ARG A 479 3.04 34.56 -0.05
C ARG A 479 3.62 33.61 -1.11
N ILE A 480 4.72 33.98 -1.76
CA ILE A 480 5.37 33.15 -2.80
C ILE A 480 5.94 31.86 -2.21
N LEU A 481 6.54 31.95 -1.03
CA LEU A 481 7.12 30.83 -0.31
C LEU A 481 6.07 30.06 0.52
N GLN A 482 4.83 30.56 0.56
CA GLN A 482 3.70 30.04 1.35
C GLN A 482 4.04 29.91 2.85
N LEU A 483 4.84 30.83 3.39
CA LEU A 483 5.22 30.85 4.79
C LEU A 483 4.13 31.54 5.62
N GLU A 484 3.78 30.93 6.75
CA GLU A 484 3.02 31.63 7.78
C GLU A 484 3.98 32.56 8.53
N ILE A 485 3.61 33.84 8.60
CA ILE A 485 4.45 34.87 9.22
C ILE A 485 3.61 35.75 10.15
N ASP A 486 4.22 36.17 11.26
CA ASP A 486 3.69 37.20 12.13
C ASP A 486 4.47 38.51 11.88
N ILE A 487 3.82 39.46 11.24
CA ILE A 487 4.42 40.73 10.84
C ILE A 487 4.85 41.57 12.04
N GLU A 488 4.09 41.57 13.13
CA GLU A 488 4.44 42.37 14.30
C GLU A 488 5.57 41.70 15.09
N ALA A 489 5.60 40.37 15.14
CA ALA A 489 6.73 39.63 15.70
C ALA A 489 8.03 39.89 14.90
N ILE A 490 7.96 39.87 13.56
CA ILE A 490 9.11 40.19 12.69
C ILE A 490 9.62 41.60 12.97
N LYS A 491 8.72 42.59 12.98
CA LYS A 491 9.05 43.99 13.29
C LYS A 491 9.73 44.12 14.65
N ALA A 492 9.20 43.46 15.68
CA ALA A 492 9.74 43.50 17.04
C ALA A 492 11.10 42.79 17.17
N ALA A 493 11.34 41.73 16.38
CA ALA A 493 12.58 40.96 16.44
C ALA A 493 13.77 41.64 15.74
N ARG A 494 13.52 42.44 14.69
CA ARG A 494 14.58 43.06 13.86
C ARG A 494 15.65 43.83 14.64
N PRO A 495 15.31 44.73 15.59
CA PRO A 495 16.34 45.44 16.35
C PRO A 495 17.25 44.50 17.14
N ARG A 496 16.68 43.47 17.77
CA ARG A 496 17.41 42.47 18.57
C ARG A 496 18.32 41.60 17.69
N ILE A 497 17.83 41.22 16.51
CA ILE A 497 18.63 40.47 15.51
C ILE A 497 19.79 41.33 15.02
N ALA A 498 19.54 42.60 14.67
CA ALA A 498 20.57 43.51 14.21
C ALA A 498 21.65 43.76 15.27
N GLU A 499 21.24 43.94 16.53
CA GLU A 499 22.17 44.06 17.66
C GLU A 499 23.02 42.80 17.83
N ARG A 500 22.40 41.62 17.85
CA ARG A 500 23.10 40.33 17.99
C ARG A 500 24.09 40.11 16.85
N LEU A 501 23.71 40.38 15.61
CA LEU A 501 24.63 40.28 14.47
C LEU A 501 25.84 41.20 14.65
N ARG A 502 25.65 42.45 15.08
CA ARG A 502 26.76 43.40 15.35
C ARG A 502 27.68 42.91 16.47
N GLN A 503 27.12 42.41 17.57
CA GLN A 503 27.89 41.85 18.69
C GLN A 503 28.81 40.70 18.26
N HIS A 504 28.42 39.97 17.23
CA HIS A 504 29.21 38.87 16.65
C HIS A 504 29.96 39.26 15.36
N GLY A 505 30.29 40.54 15.20
CA GLY A 505 31.14 41.03 14.09
C GLY A 505 30.43 41.19 12.75
N GLY A 506 29.10 41.12 12.75
CA GLY A 506 28.25 41.41 11.59
C GLY A 506 28.35 42.86 11.16
N LYS A 507 28.59 43.07 9.87
CA LYS A 507 28.71 44.37 9.22
C LYS A 507 27.70 44.50 8.09
N THR A 508 27.24 45.71 7.82
CA THR A 508 26.51 45.97 6.56
C THR A 508 27.48 45.88 5.39
N SER A 509 26.97 45.68 4.18
CA SER A 509 27.77 45.64 2.97
C SER A 509 28.57 46.92 2.72
N GLU A 510 28.04 48.07 3.12
CA GLU A 510 28.73 49.37 3.07
C GLU A 510 29.92 49.43 4.03
N GLN A 511 29.82 48.80 5.20
CA GLN A 511 30.89 48.74 6.20
C GLN A 511 31.99 47.72 5.86
N LEU A 512 31.77 46.86 4.86
CA LEU A 512 32.73 45.87 4.37
C LEU A 512 33.53 46.38 3.15
N LYS A 513 33.05 47.43 2.50
CA LYS A 513 33.79 48.18 1.49
C LYS A 513 34.78 49.12 2.17
#